data_AF-A0A956KRT4-F1
#
_entry.id   AF-A0A956KRT4-F1
#
_cell.length_a   1.000
_cell.length_b   1.000
_cell.length_c   1.000
_cell.angle_alpha   90.00
_cell.angle_beta   90.00
_cell.angle_gamma   90.00
#
_symmetry.space_group_name_H-M   'P 1'
#
loop_
_entity.id
_entity.type
_entity.pdbx_description
1 polymer ?
#
loop_
_entity_poly.entity_id
_entity_poly.type
_entity_poly.pdbx_seq_one_letter_code
_entity_poly.pdbx_strand_id
1 'polypeptide(L)'
;MSAEPPESGRDDDGSAPADATEPAVGNVLGFSLLFRERRALLALNRRSLAPGVRLRDYEAAIPGVGFPLRGPLMATKFRSRRCRLVRAVISIEERALRPWLRARLLDQELAGVRVRDVDLDLRRELPAAERPRPCLMISGENIGGGRFWLLVAFDVDPAHRLLLLRPCRLWLLGESGRARSGEEFSSSSSSSASVDVHGRDLGARRLWLALARRLAAGTVAGVSGALAVGEDGSLRVDPGRLALTRAFASVGWKAPNLEGSAVSEFGLTRRAVTVEL
;
A
#
# COMPACT_ATOMS: atom_id res chain seq x y z
N MET A 1 38.53 -9.04 -72.90
CA MET A 1 37.48 -8.08 -73.33
C MET A 1 36.18 -8.65 -72.79
N SER A 2 35.80 -8.33 -71.54
CA SER A 2 34.97 -7.16 -71.13
C SER A 2 33.53 -7.33 -71.63
N ALA A 3 32.45 -7.22 -70.86
CA ALA A 3 32.20 -6.90 -69.45
C ALA A 3 30.78 -7.42 -69.08
N GLU A 4 30.48 -7.41 -67.79
CA GLU A 4 29.30 -7.96 -67.08
C GLU A 4 28.07 -6.97 -67.07
N PRO A 5 26.95 -7.21 -66.34
CA PRO A 5 25.54 -7.19 -66.78
C PRO A 5 24.74 -5.97 -66.23
N PRO A 6 23.37 -5.96 -66.11
CA PRO A 6 22.74 -6.52 -64.89
C PRO A 6 21.24 -6.96 -64.94
N GLU A 7 20.92 -7.87 -64.01
CA GLU A 7 19.81 -7.97 -63.04
C GLU A 7 18.33 -7.57 -63.29
N SER A 8 17.49 -8.29 -62.50
CA SER A 8 16.13 -8.03 -62.00
C SER A 8 14.99 -8.58 -62.86
N GLY A 9 13.98 -9.30 -62.35
CA GLY A 9 13.57 -9.63 -60.99
C GLY A 9 12.07 -9.34 -60.81
N ARG A 10 11.32 -10.35 -60.33
CA ARG A 10 9.95 -10.35 -59.75
C ARG A 10 8.80 -10.83 -60.65
N ASP A 11 8.40 -12.08 -60.41
CA ASP A 11 6.99 -12.48 -60.25
C ASP A 11 6.83 -12.86 -58.76
N ASP A 12 5.89 -12.28 -58.01
CA ASP A 12 4.50 -12.75 -57.80
C ASP A 12 4.48 -14.13 -57.09
N ASP A 13 3.74 -14.41 -56.02
CA ASP A 13 2.53 -13.81 -55.47
C ASP A 13 2.28 -14.46 -54.09
N GLY A 14 1.47 -13.80 -53.26
CA GLY A 14 0.57 -14.48 -52.31
C GLY A 14 1.14 -15.17 -51.06
N SER A 15 0.97 -14.50 -49.90
CA SER A 15 0.22 -15.01 -48.72
C SER A 15 0.83 -14.55 -47.40
N ALA A 16 0.19 -13.56 -46.76
CA ALA A 16 0.04 -13.56 -45.30
C ALA A 16 -1.30 -14.25 -44.96
N PRO A 17 -1.62 -14.65 -43.71
CA PRO A 17 -0.91 -14.45 -42.45
C PRO A 17 -0.85 -15.71 -41.55
N ALA A 18 0.19 -15.87 -40.73
CA ALA A 18 0.11 -16.71 -39.54
C ALA A 18 1.21 -16.35 -38.55
N ASP A 19 0.81 -15.80 -37.40
CA ASP A 19 1.30 -16.19 -36.08
C ASP A 19 2.68 -16.86 -36.02
N ALA A 20 3.74 -16.09 -36.27
CA ALA A 20 4.98 -16.28 -35.55
C ALA A 20 4.92 -15.39 -34.31
N THR A 21 4.04 -15.76 -33.38
CA THR A 21 4.25 -15.42 -31.97
C THR A 21 5.51 -16.17 -31.56
N GLU A 22 6.67 -15.61 -31.90
CA GLU A 22 7.87 -15.93 -31.14
C GLU A 22 7.50 -15.71 -29.68
N PRO A 23 7.70 -16.69 -28.78
CA PRO A 23 7.45 -16.44 -27.38
C PRO A 23 8.44 -15.34 -27.00
N ALA A 24 7.94 -14.11 -26.87
CA ALA A 24 8.64 -13.07 -26.17
C ALA A 24 8.92 -13.66 -24.79
N VAL A 25 10.14 -14.16 -24.57
CA VAL A 25 10.66 -14.51 -23.25
C VAL A 25 10.94 -13.18 -22.56
N GLY A 26 9.86 -12.43 -22.39
CA GLY A 26 9.83 -11.03 -22.06
C GLY A 26 10.32 -10.89 -20.64
N ASN A 27 11.33 -10.05 -20.48
CA ASN A 27 11.74 -9.54 -19.21
C ASN A 27 10.62 -8.62 -18.67
N VAL A 28 9.53 -9.20 -18.14
CA VAL A 28 8.28 -8.46 -17.82
C VAL A 28 8.50 -7.32 -16.81
N LEU A 29 9.57 -7.39 -16.00
CA LEU A 29 9.98 -6.30 -15.10
C LEU A 29 11.17 -5.47 -15.61
N GLY A 30 11.87 -5.90 -16.66
CA GLY A 30 13.12 -5.29 -17.15
C GLY A 30 14.12 -5.02 -16.02
N PHE A 31 14.87 -6.03 -15.61
CA PHE A 31 15.90 -5.89 -14.58
C PHE A 31 17.30 -5.72 -15.16
N SER A 32 18.16 -5.03 -14.41
CA SER A 32 19.60 -4.97 -14.63
C SER A 32 20.32 -5.83 -13.59
N LEU A 33 21.45 -6.41 -13.97
CA LEU A 33 22.35 -7.07 -13.03
C LEU A 33 23.48 -6.11 -12.68
N LEU A 34 23.66 -5.85 -11.40
CA LEU A 34 24.77 -5.06 -10.88
C LEU A 34 25.71 -5.99 -10.10
N PHE A 35 27.01 -5.71 -10.17
CA PHE A 35 28.01 -6.40 -9.36
C PHE A 35 28.63 -5.40 -8.40
N ARG A 36 28.35 -5.57 -7.11
CA ARG A 36 28.86 -4.72 -6.03
C ARG A 36 29.30 -5.62 -4.88
N GLU A 37 30.46 -5.34 -4.29
CA GLU A 37 30.95 -6.06 -3.10
C GLU A 37 30.96 -7.60 -3.27
N ARG A 38 31.36 -8.09 -4.44
CA ARG A 38 31.37 -9.53 -4.82
C ARG A 38 29.99 -10.22 -4.83
N ARG A 39 28.90 -9.46 -4.79
CA ARG A 39 27.52 -9.95 -4.90
C ARG A 39 26.92 -9.55 -6.23
N ALA A 40 26.08 -10.43 -6.79
CA ALA A 40 25.18 -10.06 -7.86
C ALA A 40 23.89 -9.48 -7.28
N LEU A 41 23.54 -8.28 -7.72
CA LEU A 41 22.33 -7.58 -7.36
C LEU A 41 21.40 -7.52 -8.56
N LEU A 42 20.12 -7.76 -8.30
CA LEU A 42 19.05 -7.45 -9.21
C LEU A 42 18.58 -6.02 -8.96
N ALA A 43 18.60 -5.19 -10.00
CA ALA A 43 18.17 -3.81 -9.93
C ALA A 43 16.90 -3.56 -10.76
N LEU A 44 15.92 -2.87 -10.19
CA LEU A 44 14.72 -2.39 -10.88
C LEU A 44 14.55 -0.89 -10.64
N ASN A 45 14.53 -0.12 -11.72
CA ASN A 45 14.37 1.33 -11.65
C ASN A 45 13.02 1.76 -12.19
N ARG A 46 12.35 2.65 -11.46
CA ARG A 46 11.12 3.36 -11.89
C ARG A 46 10.04 2.44 -12.47
N ARG A 47 9.66 1.41 -11.71
CA ARG A 47 8.60 0.46 -12.10
C ARG A 47 7.25 0.80 -11.49
N SER A 48 6.19 0.62 -12.25
CA SER A 48 4.82 0.65 -11.73
C SER A 48 4.45 -0.75 -11.25
N LEU A 49 4.09 -0.90 -9.98
CA LEU A 49 3.71 -2.19 -9.38
C LEU A 49 2.20 -2.43 -9.45
N ALA A 50 1.43 -1.36 -9.29
CA ALA A 50 -0.03 -1.31 -9.41
C ALA A 50 -0.45 0.13 -9.68
N PRO A 51 -1.72 0.41 -10.08
CA PRO A 51 -2.20 1.79 -10.21
C PRO A 51 -1.93 2.62 -8.95
N GLY A 52 -1.11 3.67 -9.08
CA GLY A 52 -0.69 4.55 -7.99
C GLY A 52 0.33 3.94 -7.00
N VAL A 53 0.92 2.77 -7.27
CA VAL A 53 2.03 2.20 -6.49
C VAL A 53 3.26 2.06 -7.37
N ARG A 54 4.35 2.74 -7.00
CA ARG A 54 5.58 2.80 -7.79
C ARG A 54 6.78 2.35 -6.98
N LEU A 55 7.66 1.60 -7.63
CA LEU A 55 8.99 1.24 -7.18
C LEU A 55 9.98 2.20 -7.86
N ARG A 56 10.49 3.19 -7.11
CA ARG A 56 11.41 4.20 -7.67
C ARG A 56 12.80 3.62 -7.88
N ASP A 57 13.28 2.90 -6.87
CA ASP A 57 14.55 2.20 -6.84
C ASP A 57 14.36 0.87 -6.11
N TYR A 58 15.13 -0.14 -6.51
CA TYR A 58 15.09 -1.47 -5.92
C TYR A 58 16.38 -2.20 -6.24
N GLU A 59 16.98 -2.75 -5.19
CA GLU A 59 18.12 -3.65 -5.27
C GLU A 59 17.88 -4.87 -4.39
N ALA A 60 18.15 -6.06 -4.93
CA ALA A 60 18.12 -7.29 -4.16
C ALA A 60 19.27 -8.23 -4.52
N ALA A 61 19.90 -8.81 -3.50
CA ALA A 61 20.98 -9.77 -3.67
C ALA A 61 20.43 -11.11 -4.18
N ILE A 62 21.04 -11.62 -5.25
CA ILE A 62 20.69 -12.90 -5.83
C ILE A 62 21.47 -14.00 -5.09
N PRO A 63 20.80 -14.94 -4.40
CA PRO A 63 21.50 -15.97 -3.66
C PRO A 63 22.27 -16.89 -4.62
N GLY A 64 23.48 -17.28 -4.22
CA GLY A 64 24.32 -18.23 -4.96
C GLY A 64 24.88 -17.71 -6.29
N VAL A 65 24.89 -16.38 -6.49
CA VAL A 65 25.63 -15.75 -7.59
C VAL A 65 26.70 -14.84 -7.01
N GLY A 66 27.95 -15.16 -7.30
CA GLY A 66 29.12 -14.47 -6.76
C GLY A 66 30.13 -14.13 -7.84
N PHE A 67 31.11 -13.31 -7.46
CA PHE A 67 32.24 -12.96 -8.33
C PHE A 67 33.43 -13.93 -8.14
N PRO A 68 34.17 -14.29 -9.22
CA PRO A 68 33.84 -14.09 -10.64
C PRO A 68 32.58 -14.86 -11.02
N LEU A 69 31.80 -14.39 -12.00
CA LEU A 69 30.45 -14.87 -12.38
C LEU A 69 30.26 -16.38 -12.23
N ARG A 70 29.87 -16.82 -11.04
CA ARG A 70 29.64 -18.22 -10.69
C ARG A 70 28.20 -18.34 -10.21
N GLY A 71 27.51 -19.37 -10.69
CA GLY A 71 26.12 -19.64 -10.35
C GLY A 71 25.19 -19.60 -11.56
N PRO A 72 23.87 -19.69 -11.34
CA PRO A 72 22.91 -19.72 -12.44
C PRO A 72 22.75 -18.32 -13.04
N LEU A 73 23.28 -18.11 -14.25
CA LEU A 73 23.20 -16.83 -14.96
C LEU A 73 21.95 -16.68 -15.84
N MET A 74 21.09 -17.71 -15.90
CA MET A 74 19.86 -17.66 -16.69
C MET A 74 18.76 -16.87 -15.97
N ALA A 75 18.15 -15.91 -16.68
CA ALA A 75 17.06 -15.08 -16.17
C ALA A 75 15.89 -15.88 -15.57
N THR A 76 15.56 -17.03 -16.17
CA THR A 76 14.53 -17.95 -15.69
C THR A 76 14.83 -18.53 -14.31
N LYS A 77 16.13 -18.76 -14.00
CA LYS A 77 16.58 -19.26 -12.69
C LYS A 77 16.53 -18.20 -11.59
N PHE A 78 16.49 -16.91 -11.92
CA PHE A 78 16.29 -15.83 -10.94
C PHE A 78 14.84 -15.74 -10.47
N ARG A 79 13.87 -15.93 -11.37
CA ARG A 79 12.44 -15.87 -11.06
C ARG A 79 12.03 -16.85 -9.95
N SER A 80 12.65 -18.02 -9.93
CA SER A 80 12.38 -19.08 -8.94
C SER A 80 13.13 -18.92 -7.61
N ARG A 81 13.95 -17.86 -7.45
CA ARG A 81 14.73 -17.59 -6.23
C ARG A 81 14.15 -16.42 -5.44
N ARG A 82 14.14 -16.54 -4.11
CA ARG A 82 13.84 -15.42 -3.23
C ARG A 82 15.10 -14.57 -3.08
N CYS A 83 15.15 -13.45 -3.79
CA CYS A 83 16.25 -12.49 -3.65
C CYS A 83 16.13 -11.78 -2.30
N ARG A 84 17.26 -11.49 -1.64
CA ARG A 84 17.28 -10.76 -0.38
C ARG A 84 17.24 -9.27 -0.66
N LEU A 85 16.26 -8.55 -0.10
CA LEU A 85 16.16 -7.10 -0.28
C LEU A 85 17.43 -6.44 0.28
N VAL A 86 18.01 -5.54 -0.52
CA VAL A 86 19.12 -4.66 -0.12
C VAL A 86 18.62 -3.24 0.02
N ARG A 87 17.79 -2.79 -0.93
CA ARG A 87 17.18 -1.46 -0.93
C ARG A 87 15.85 -1.49 -1.67
N ALA A 88 14.84 -0.76 -1.20
CA ALA A 88 13.69 -0.41 -2.03
C ALA A 88 13.13 0.96 -1.66
N VAL A 89 12.88 1.79 -2.67
CA VAL A 89 12.16 3.06 -2.53
C VAL A 89 10.77 2.90 -3.13
N ILE A 90 9.76 2.83 -2.26
CA ILE A 90 8.35 2.60 -2.64
C ILE A 90 7.58 3.90 -2.47
N SER A 91 6.80 4.27 -3.48
CA SER A 91 5.91 5.43 -3.46
C SER A 91 4.48 4.97 -3.67
N ILE A 92 3.60 5.24 -2.70
CA ILE A 92 2.19 4.91 -2.72
C ILE A 92 1.40 6.21 -2.81
N GLU A 93 0.75 6.42 -3.94
CA GLU A 93 -0.07 7.60 -4.19
C GLU A 93 -1.42 7.46 -3.48
N GLU A 94 -1.96 8.60 -3.05
CA GLU A 94 -3.26 8.71 -2.39
C GLU A 94 -4.40 8.09 -3.22
N ARG A 95 -4.35 8.24 -4.55
CA ARG A 95 -5.31 7.62 -5.47
C ARG A 95 -5.30 6.09 -5.47
N ALA A 96 -4.24 5.45 -4.97
CA ALA A 96 -4.21 4.00 -4.75
C ALA A 96 -4.88 3.62 -3.42
N LEU A 97 -4.75 4.48 -2.40
CA LEU A 97 -5.27 4.24 -1.06
C LEU A 97 -6.78 4.49 -0.96
N ARG A 98 -7.28 5.57 -1.56
CA ARG A 98 -8.70 5.96 -1.49
C ARG A 98 -9.66 4.85 -1.97
N PRO A 99 -9.48 4.21 -3.15
CA PRO A 99 -10.37 3.13 -3.57
C PRO A 99 -10.34 1.93 -2.63
N TRP A 100 -9.17 1.59 -2.09
CA TRP A 100 -9.05 0.51 -1.11
C TRP A 100 -9.79 0.83 0.20
N LEU A 101 -9.60 2.03 0.76
CA LEU A 101 -10.31 2.47 1.96
C LEU A 101 -11.82 2.43 1.75
N ARG A 102 -12.29 2.96 0.62
CA ARG A 102 -13.71 2.97 0.26
C ARG A 102 -14.27 1.56 0.13
N ALA A 103 -13.60 0.66 -0.60
CA ALA A 103 -14.02 -0.72 -0.73
C ALA A 103 -14.07 -1.48 0.62
N ARG A 104 -13.28 -1.06 1.60
CA ARG A 104 -13.23 -1.69 2.93
C ARG A 104 -14.25 -1.16 3.92
N LEU A 105 -14.59 0.11 3.81
CA LEU A 105 -15.33 0.83 4.84
C LEU A 105 -16.72 1.30 4.39
N LEU A 106 -16.93 1.62 3.12
CA LEU A 106 -18.24 2.12 2.66
C LEU A 106 -19.34 1.08 2.89
N ASP A 107 -20.50 1.60 3.29
CA ASP A 107 -21.73 0.89 3.64
C ASP A 107 -21.57 -0.18 4.73
N GLN A 108 -20.41 -0.25 5.38
CA GLN A 108 -20.20 -1.13 6.53
C GLN A 108 -20.94 -0.57 7.74
N GLU A 109 -21.59 -1.45 8.48
CA GLU A 109 -22.18 -1.16 9.77
C GLU A 109 -21.17 -1.52 10.87
N LEU A 110 -20.70 -0.50 11.60
CA LEU A 110 -19.63 -0.61 12.59
C LEU A 110 -20.02 0.19 13.82
N ALA A 111 -20.03 -0.46 14.99
CA ALA A 111 -20.36 0.18 16.26
C ALA A 111 -21.69 1.00 16.25
N GLY A 112 -22.72 0.49 15.55
CA GLY A 112 -24.05 1.10 15.49
C GLY A 112 -24.19 2.26 14.49
N VAL A 113 -23.21 2.44 13.61
CA VAL A 113 -23.27 3.43 12.52
C VAL A 113 -22.94 2.80 11.17
N ARG A 114 -23.59 3.28 10.11
CA ARG A 114 -23.28 2.93 8.72
C ARG A 114 -22.40 4.01 8.11
N VAL A 115 -21.25 3.61 7.59
CA VAL A 115 -20.30 4.52 6.91
C VAL A 115 -20.83 4.86 5.52
N ARG A 116 -20.88 6.16 5.18
CA ARG A 116 -21.37 6.67 3.89
C ARG A 116 -20.30 7.35 3.06
N ASP A 117 -19.32 7.96 3.70
CA ASP A 117 -18.19 8.56 3.00
C ASP A 117 -16.88 8.34 3.76
N VAL A 118 -15.81 8.24 2.98
CA VAL A 118 -14.44 8.07 3.47
C VAL A 118 -13.52 8.91 2.61
N ASP A 119 -12.79 9.79 3.27
CA ASP A 119 -11.80 10.66 2.67
C ASP A 119 -10.45 10.56 3.39
N LEU A 120 -9.37 10.70 2.64
CA LEU A 120 -8.00 10.60 3.12
C LEU A 120 -7.24 11.86 2.72
N ASP A 121 -6.60 12.50 3.68
CA ASP A 121 -5.63 13.56 3.45
C ASP A 121 -4.30 13.10 4.02
N LEU A 122 -3.26 12.95 3.18
CA LEU A 122 -1.96 12.45 3.63
C LEU A 122 -1.12 13.49 4.37
N ARG A 123 -1.46 14.78 4.26
CA ARG A 123 -0.63 15.86 4.78
C ARG A 123 -1.50 17.04 5.25
N ARG A 124 -2.41 16.75 6.17
CA ARG A 124 -3.28 17.77 6.78
C ARG A 124 -2.52 18.56 7.83
N GLU A 125 -2.64 19.88 7.79
CA GLU A 125 -2.20 20.77 8.85
C GLU A 125 -3.24 20.74 9.98
N LEU A 126 -2.79 20.44 11.20
CA LEU A 126 -3.67 20.33 12.37
C LEU A 126 -3.30 21.43 13.38
N PRO A 127 -4.30 22.03 14.05
CA PRO A 127 -4.02 23.03 15.09
C PRO A 127 -3.10 22.46 16.17
N ALA A 128 -2.04 23.19 16.52
CA ALA A 128 -1.04 22.80 17.51
C ALA A 128 -0.28 21.48 17.22
N ALA A 129 -0.24 21.03 15.97
CA ALA A 129 0.67 19.95 15.57
C ALA A 129 1.97 20.52 15.01
N GLU A 130 3.11 20.02 15.49
CA GLU A 130 4.44 20.44 15.01
C GLU A 130 4.68 20.13 13.52
N ARG A 131 4.02 19.09 13.01
CA ARG A 131 4.17 18.60 11.64
C ARG A 131 2.82 18.20 11.06
N PRO A 132 2.63 18.34 9.73
CA PRO A 132 1.45 17.82 9.06
C PRO A 132 1.29 16.32 9.26
N ARG A 133 0.03 15.85 9.35
CA ARG A 133 -0.29 14.46 9.66
C ARG A 133 -1.25 13.87 8.63
N PRO A 134 -1.14 12.56 8.34
CA PRO A 134 -2.18 11.89 7.61
C PRO A 134 -3.46 11.86 8.46
N CYS A 135 -4.58 12.12 7.82
CA CYS A 135 -5.90 12.17 8.43
C CYS A 135 -6.89 11.36 7.61
N LEU A 136 -7.69 10.55 8.30
CA LEU A 136 -8.83 9.83 7.74
C LEU A 136 -10.10 10.50 8.23
N MET A 137 -10.93 10.96 7.30
CA MET A 137 -12.24 11.53 7.59
C MET A 137 -13.32 10.55 7.16
N ILE A 138 -14.25 10.26 8.07
CA ILE A 138 -15.30 9.28 7.87
C ILE A 138 -16.61 9.97 8.24
N SER A 139 -17.63 9.79 7.42
CA SER A 139 -18.98 10.25 7.76
C SER A 139 -20.01 9.18 7.49
N GLY A 140 -21.16 9.31 8.13
CA GLY A 140 -22.25 8.38 7.93
C GLY A 140 -23.45 8.65 8.80
N GLU A 141 -24.23 7.60 9.01
CA GLU A 141 -25.54 7.66 9.66
C GLU A 141 -25.61 6.62 10.78
N ASN A 142 -26.22 6.96 11.90
CA ASN A 142 -26.55 6.01 12.95
C ASN A 142 -27.86 5.27 12.62
N ILE A 143 -28.16 4.20 13.36
CA ILE A 143 -29.39 3.41 13.18
C ILE A 143 -30.67 4.25 13.37
N GLY A 144 -30.60 5.32 14.16
CA GLY A 144 -31.69 6.28 14.37
C GLY A 144 -31.80 7.40 13.32
N GLY A 145 -30.99 7.36 12.25
CA GLY A 145 -30.98 8.37 11.19
C GLY A 145 -30.13 9.63 11.46
N GLY A 146 -29.53 9.75 12.65
CA GLY A 146 -28.62 10.85 12.99
C GLY A 146 -27.30 10.74 12.23
N ARG A 147 -26.74 11.88 11.80
CA ARG A 147 -25.45 11.92 11.07
C ARG A 147 -24.26 12.00 12.04
N PHE A 148 -23.14 11.43 11.63
CA PHE A 148 -21.87 11.55 12.35
C PHE A 148 -20.71 11.86 11.41
N TRP A 149 -19.66 12.46 11.98
CA TRP A 149 -18.36 12.66 11.35
C TRP A 149 -17.26 12.28 12.33
N LEU A 150 -16.33 11.44 11.89
CA LEU A 150 -15.12 11.09 12.62
C LEU A 150 -13.89 11.54 11.83
N LEU A 151 -13.08 12.40 12.42
CA LEU A 151 -11.74 12.73 11.93
C LEU A 151 -10.71 12.01 12.79
N VAL A 152 -9.85 11.22 12.16
CA VAL A 152 -8.74 10.50 12.81
C VAL A 152 -7.43 11.04 12.27
N ALA A 153 -6.62 11.64 13.13
CA ALA A 153 -5.25 12.03 12.78
C ALA A 153 -4.25 10.98 13.28
N PHE A 154 -3.20 10.72 12.50
CA PHE A 154 -2.20 9.70 12.84
C PHE A 154 -0.83 10.30 13.09
N ASP A 155 -0.15 9.80 14.12
CA ASP A 155 1.31 9.75 14.14
C ASP A 155 1.77 8.54 13.34
N VAL A 156 2.83 8.70 12.57
CA VAL A 156 3.41 7.62 11.77
C VAL A 156 4.85 7.41 12.18
N ASP A 157 5.10 6.29 12.84
CA ASP A 157 6.41 5.94 13.37
C ASP A 157 6.95 4.69 12.66
N PRO A 158 8.15 4.76 12.05
CA PRO A 158 8.87 3.59 11.61
C PRO A 158 9.23 2.68 12.79
N ALA A 159 8.96 1.38 12.68
CA ALA A 159 9.36 0.36 13.64
C ALA A 159 9.91 -0.86 12.90
N HIS A 160 11.24 -0.94 12.79
CA HIS A 160 11.91 -1.84 11.85
C HIS A 160 11.34 -1.66 10.43
N ARG A 161 10.84 -2.71 9.78
CA ARG A 161 10.21 -2.61 8.45
C ARG A 161 8.75 -2.17 8.47
N LEU A 162 8.14 -2.00 9.64
CA LEU A 162 6.73 -1.66 9.78
C LEU A 162 6.54 -0.16 9.90
N LEU A 163 5.39 0.33 9.46
CA LEU A 163 4.88 1.65 9.83
C LEU A 163 3.79 1.47 10.89
N LEU A 164 3.97 2.14 12.03
CA LEU A 164 2.98 2.22 13.09
C LEU A 164 2.17 3.50 12.91
N LEU A 165 0.90 3.37 12.55
CA LEU A 165 -0.04 4.49 12.46
C LEU A 165 -0.82 4.54 13.78
N ARG A 166 -0.43 5.46 14.65
CA ARG A 166 -1.05 5.64 15.97
C ARG A 166 -2.09 6.76 15.89
N PRO A 167 -3.36 6.50 16.25
CA PRO A 167 -4.34 7.58 16.34
C PRO A 167 -3.89 8.56 17.44
N CYS A 168 -3.55 9.78 17.05
CA CYS A 168 -3.07 10.81 17.97
C CYS A 168 -4.20 11.76 18.41
N ARG A 169 -5.20 11.95 17.55
CA ARG A 169 -6.40 12.75 17.82
C ARG A 169 -7.60 12.13 17.12
N LEU A 170 -8.72 12.15 17.83
CA LEU A 170 -10.02 11.66 17.37
C LEU A 170 -11.04 12.76 17.63
N TRP A 171 -11.68 13.25 16.57
CA TRP A 171 -12.79 14.20 16.69
C TRP A 171 -14.04 13.55 16.15
N LEU A 172 -15.01 13.34 17.03
CA LEU A 172 -16.33 12.84 16.68
C LEU A 172 -17.33 13.97 16.83
N LEU A 173 -18.09 14.22 15.77
CA LEU A 173 -19.17 15.19 15.72
C LEU A 173 -20.46 14.47 15.34
N GLY A 174 -21.57 14.87 15.96
CA GLY A 174 -22.89 14.29 15.74
C GLY A 174 -23.25 13.19 16.75
N GLU A 175 -24.39 12.54 16.51
CA GLU A 175 -24.96 11.56 17.43
C GLU A 175 -24.35 10.17 17.18
N SER A 176 -23.34 9.78 17.96
CA SER A 176 -22.99 8.36 18.06
C SER A 176 -24.11 7.66 18.82
N GLY A 177 -24.82 6.75 18.15
CA GLY A 177 -25.96 6.04 18.72
C GLY A 177 -25.67 5.57 20.15
N ARG A 178 -26.31 6.22 21.14
CA ARG A 178 -26.50 5.59 22.44
C ARG A 178 -27.33 4.36 22.15
N ALA A 179 -26.79 3.17 22.44
CA ALA A 179 -27.64 2.00 22.55
C ALA A 179 -28.78 2.39 23.49
N ARG A 180 -30.03 2.24 23.05
CA ARG A 180 -31.20 2.48 23.90
C ARG A 180 -31.19 1.43 25.01
N SER A 181 -30.39 1.64 26.04
CA SER A 181 -30.65 1.06 27.36
C SER A 181 -31.86 1.82 27.89
N GLY A 182 -32.97 1.10 28.07
CA GLY A 182 -34.26 1.65 28.46
C GLY A 182 -34.28 2.21 29.88
N GLU A 183 -33.66 3.37 30.07
CA GLU A 183 -33.93 4.24 31.21
C GLU A 183 -34.45 5.57 30.65
N GLU A 184 -35.76 5.73 30.73
CA GLU A 184 -36.44 7.01 30.58
C GLU A 184 -36.00 7.92 31.72
N PHE A 185 -35.02 8.78 31.45
CA PHE A 185 -34.84 10.00 32.22
C PHE A 185 -34.71 11.19 31.27
N SER A 186 -35.73 12.05 31.36
CA SER A 186 -35.79 13.35 30.73
C SER A 186 -34.55 14.18 31.08
N SER A 187 -33.84 14.67 30.08
CA SER A 187 -33.22 16.00 30.16
C SER A 187 -32.81 16.49 28.76
N SER A 188 -33.47 17.57 28.37
CA SER A 188 -32.94 18.57 27.46
C SER A 188 -31.60 19.09 27.98
N SER A 189 -30.50 18.66 27.40
CA SER A 189 -29.25 19.42 27.44
C SER A 189 -28.32 19.01 26.30
N SER A 190 -27.65 20.03 25.77
CA SER A 190 -26.68 20.05 24.68
C SER A 190 -26.02 18.72 24.29
N SER A 191 -26.02 18.47 22.99
CA SER A 191 -25.09 17.61 22.24
C SER A 191 -23.63 17.98 22.54
N SER A 192 -23.17 17.61 23.73
CA SER A 192 -21.79 17.72 24.16
C SER A 192 -21.09 16.45 23.66
N ALA A 193 -20.11 16.62 22.77
CA ALA A 193 -19.09 15.61 22.53
C ALA A 193 -18.72 14.97 23.88
N SER A 194 -18.78 13.64 24.00
CA SER A 194 -18.58 12.97 25.29
C SER A 194 -17.10 12.89 25.60
N VAL A 195 -16.51 14.04 25.90
CA VAL A 195 -15.11 14.23 26.24
C VAL A 195 -14.92 13.73 27.67
N ASP A 196 -14.14 12.67 27.87
CA ASP A 196 -13.77 12.22 29.22
C ASP A 196 -12.90 13.25 29.96
N VAL A 197 -12.59 13.01 31.24
CA VAL A 197 -11.77 13.88 32.11
C VAL A 197 -10.38 14.20 31.51
N HIS A 198 -9.95 13.48 30.47
CA HIS A 198 -8.69 13.67 29.75
C HIS A 198 -8.85 14.22 28.33
N GLY A 199 -10.03 14.72 27.96
CA GLY A 199 -10.22 15.25 26.61
C GLY A 199 -10.58 14.20 25.56
N ARG A 200 -10.86 12.93 25.94
CA ARG A 200 -10.99 11.81 25.00
C ARG A 200 -12.43 11.35 24.85
N ASP A 201 -12.90 11.32 23.61
CA ASP A 201 -14.22 10.80 23.29
C ASP A 201 -14.21 9.27 23.23
N LEU A 202 -14.78 8.61 24.25
CA LEU A 202 -14.90 7.15 24.32
C LEU A 202 -15.69 6.57 23.14
N GLY A 203 -16.70 7.30 22.65
CA GLY A 203 -17.46 6.95 21.46
C GLY A 203 -16.57 6.97 20.21
N ALA A 204 -15.76 8.01 20.05
CA ALA A 204 -14.80 8.14 18.96
C ALA A 204 -13.77 7.00 18.97
N ARG A 205 -13.24 6.66 20.16
CA ARG A 205 -12.27 5.56 20.30
C ARG A 205 -12.89 4.21 19.98
N ARG A 206 -14.10 3.93 20.46
CA ARG A 206 -14.82 2.68 20.16
C ARG A 206 -15.09 2.53 18.67
N LEU A 207 -15.55 3.61 18.02
CA LEU A 207 -15.79 3.63 16.58
C LEU A 207 -14.49 3.43 15.80
N TRP A 208 -13.43 4.15 16.17
CA TRP A 208 -12.11 3.98 15.55
C TRP A 208 -11.60 2.54 15.68
N LEU A 209 -11.73 1.92 16.85
CA LEU A 209 -11.28 0.54 17.04
C LEU A 209 -12.05 -0.45 16.14
N ALA A 210 -13.36 -0.25 15.95
CA ALA A 210 -14.15 -1.06 15.03
C ALA A 210 -13.70 -0.86 13.57
N LEU A 211 -13.43 0.39 13.17
CA LEU A 211 -12.91 0.73 11.84
C LEU A 211 -11.51 0.14 11.59
N ALA A 212 -10.59 0.29 12.55
CA ALA A 212 -9.24 -0.25 12.48
C ALA A 212 -9.26 -1.77 12.30
N ARG A 213 -10.09 -2.48 13.10
CA ARG A 213 -10.32 -3.93 12.96
C ARG A 213 -10.85 -4.28 11.57
N ARG A 214 -11.80 -3.50 11.03
CA ARG A 214 -12.33 -3.72 9.68
C ARG A 214 -11.26 -3.52 8.60
N LEU A 215 -10.42 -2.49 8.72
CA LEU A 215 -9.32 -2.23 7.80
C LEU A 215 -8.33 -3.40 7.76
N ALA A 216 -7.98 -3.96 8.92
CA ALA A 216 -7.04 -5.07 9.04
C ALA A 216 -7.63 -6.46 8.74
N ALA A 217 -8.96 -6.57 8.58
CA ALA A 217 -9.60 -7.87 8.36
C ALA A 217 -9.23 -8.47 6.99
N GLY A 218 -9.00 -9.78 6.94
CA GLY A 218 -8.78 -10.52 5.69
C GLY A 218 -7.46 -10.20 4.97
N THR A 219 -7.46 -10.26 3.64
CA THR A 219 -6.25 -10.06 2.82
C THR A 219 -6.19 -8.64 2.25
N VAL A 220 -5.03 -8.00 2.36
CA VAL A 220 -4.77 -6.68 1.76
C VAL A 220 -3.78 -6.87 0.62
N ALA A 221 -4.16 -6.47 -0.59
CA ALA A 221 -3.40 -6.75 -1.82
C ALA A 221 -3.05 -8.25 -2.00
N GLY A 222 -3.91 -9.16 -1.53
CA GLY A 222 -3.65 -10.62 -1.58
C GLY A 222 -2.70 -11.13 -0.50
N VAL A 223 -2.33 -10.29 0.47
CA VAL A 223 -1.41 -10.64 1.56
C VAL A 223 -2.17 -10.67 2.89
N SER A 224 -2.06 -11.78 3.61
CA SER A 224 -2.57 -11.90 4.98
C SER A 224 -1.57 -11.35 6.01
N GLY A 225 -2.09 -10.65 7.02
CA GLY A 225 -1.28 -10.16 8.15
C GLY A 225 -0.25 -9.08 7.80
N ALA A 226 -0.38 -8.42 6.65
CA ALA A 226 0.42 -7.24 6.31
C ALA A 226 -0.16 -5.94 6.88
N LEU A 227 -1.37 -6.02 7.44
CA LEU A 227 -2.01 -4.98 8.24
C LEU A 227 -2.53 -5.64 9.52
N ALA A 228 -2.18 -5.09 10.67
CA ALA A 228 -2.62 -5.58 11.97
C ALA A 228 -3.06 -4.42 12.87
N VAL A 229 -3.89 -4.72 13.88
CA VAL A 229 -4.46 -3.73 14.80
C VAL A 229 -3.95 -4.01 16.21
N GLY A 230 -3.44 -2.99 16.88
CA GLY A 230 -3.12 -3.02 18.31
C GLY A 230 -4.36 -2.82 19.19
N GLU A 231 -4.25 -3.11 20.47
CA GLU A 231 -5.34 -2.94 21.45
C GLU A 231 -5.80 -1.48 21.58
N ASP A 232 -4.87 -0.54 21.35
CA ASP A 232 -5.11 0.90 21.35
C ASP A 232 -5.73 1.42 20.03
N GLY A 233 -5.94 0.55 19.05
CA GLY A 233 -6.40 0.92 17.71
C GLY A 233 -5.28 1.41 16.80
N SER A 234 -4.00 1.29 17.19
CA SER A 234 -2.88 1.54 16.27
C SER A 234 -2.87 0.53 15.13
N LEU A 235 -2.53 0.98 13.92
CA LEU A 235 -2.38 0.10 12.75
C LEU A 235 -0.91 -0.17 12.49
N ARG A 236 -0.53 -1.45 12.37
CA ARG A 236 0.81 -1.88 11.96
C ARG A 236 0.77 -2.29 10.50
N VAL A 237 1.48 -1.58 9.64
CA VAL A 237 1.51 -1.79 8.19
C VAL A 237 2.89 -2.30 7.78
N ASP A 238 2.96 -3.36 6.98
CA ASP A 238 4.19 -3.79 6.30
C ASP A 238 4.15 -3.31 4.83
N PRO A 239 4.63 -2.08 4.54
CA PRO A 239 4.51 -1.49 3.21
C PRO A 239 5.30 -2.29 2.15
N GLY A 240 6.45 -2.84 2.52
CA GLY A 240 7.25 -3.69 1.65
C GLY A 240 6.50 -4.94 1.24
N ARG A 241 5.89 -5.63 2.21
CA ARG A 241 5.12 -6.85 1.93
C ARG A 241 3.89 -6.54 1.07
N LEU A 242 3.15 -5.47 1.39
CA LEU A 242 1.96 -5.04 0.63
C LEU A 242 2.29 -4.67 -0.82
N ALA A 243 3.36 -3.91 -1.04
CA ALA A 243 3.72 -3.42 -2.37
C ALA A 243 4.39 -4.50 -3.23
N LEU A 244 5.32 -5.27 -2.66
CA LEU A 244 6.21 -6.13 -3.43
C LEU A 244 5.66 -7.55 -3.64
N THR A 245 4.90 -8.09 -2.68
CA THR A 245 4.57 -9.52 -2.70
C THR A 245 3.72 -9.90 -3.91
N ARG A 246 2.58 -9.24 -4.10
CA ARG A 246 1.68 -9.53 -5.23
C ARG A 246 2.29 -9.08 -6.56
N ALA A 247 2.99 -7.95 -6.59
CA ALA A 247 3.57 -7.41 -7.81
C ALA A 247 4.66 -8.32 -8.40
N PHE A 248 5.48 -8.97 -7.56
CA PHE A 248 6.44 -9.97 -8.02
C PHE A 248 5.74 -11.27 -8.41
N ALA A 249 4.78 -11.73 -7.61
CA ALA A 249 4.04 -12.97 -7.88
C ALA A 249 3.29 -12.91 -9.22
N SER A 250 2.66 -11.78 -9.56
CA SER A 250 1.89 -11.62 -10.80
C SER A 250 2.71 -11.74 -12.08
N VAL A 251 4.03 -11.60 -11.99
CA VAL A 251 4.96 -11.71 -13.13
C VAL A 251 5.82 -12.98 -13.04
N GLY A 252 5.44 -13.92 -12.19
CA GLY A 252 6.09 -15.23 -12.03
C GLY A 252 7.38 -15.20 -11.21
N TRP A 253 7.65 -14.11 -10.48
CA TRP A 253 8.79 -14.01 -9.58
C TRP A 253 8.40 -14.40 -8.16
N LYS A 254 9.32 -15.03 -7.42
CA LYS A 254 9.17 -15.13 -5.97
C LYS A 254 9.33 -13.74 -5.33
N ALA A 255 8.43 -13.43 -4.39
CA ALA A 255 8.54 -12.23 -3.58
C ALA A 255 9.91 -12.16 -2.87
N PRO A 256 10.51 -10.96 -2.75
CA PRO A 256 11.80 -10.79 -2.10
C PRO A 256 11.74 -11.18 -0.61
N ASN A 257 12.87 -11.65 -0.08
CA ASN A 257 13.05 -11.80 1.35
C ASN A 257 13.28 -10.42 1.97
N LEU A 258 12.34 -10.00 2.84
CA LEU A 258 12.34 -8.75 3.60
C LEU A 258 12.93 -8.92 5.01
N GLU A 259 13.61 -10.03 5.27
CA GLU A 259 14.29 -10.27 6.54
C GLU A 259 15.51 -9.36 6.69
N GLY A 260 15.57 -8.68 7.84
CA GLY A 260 16.63 -7.71 8.13
C GLY A 260 16.48 -6.36 7.43
N SER A 261 15.42 -6.13 6.65
CA SER A 261 15.11 -4.78 6.15
C SER A 261 14.50 -3.93 7.26
N ALA A 262 14.72 -2.62 7.20
CA ALA A 262 14.12 -1.65 8.10
C ALA A 262 13.81 -0.37 7.31
N VAL A 263 12.76 0.34 7.71
CA VAL A 263 12.45 1.64 7.14
C VAL A 263 13.58 2.60 7.52
N SER A 264 14.37 3.01 6.52
CA SER A 264 15.45 3.97 6.69
C SER A 264 14.95 5.40 6.52
N GLU A 265 13.98 5.61 5.63
CA GLU A 265 13.37 6.91 5.38
C GLU A 265 11.86 6.79 5.16
N PHE A 266 11.13 7.77 5.69
CA PHE A 266 9.69 7.90 5.52
C PHE A 266 9.33 9.34 5.15
N GLY A 267 8.58 9.50 4.06
CA GLY A 267 8.18 10.80 3.54
C GLY A 267 6.69 10.90 3.28
N LEU A 268 6.09 12.02 3.70
CA LEU A 268 4.70 12.38 3.41
C LEU A 268 4.63 13.60 2.50
N THR A 269 3.89 13.46 1.41
CA THR A 269 3.47 14.57 0.55
C THR A 269 1.95 14.62 0.52
N ARG A 270 1.38 15.72 -0.01
CA ARG A 270 -0.08 15.83 -0.17
C ARG A 270 -0.68 14.72 -1.03
N ARG A 271 0.09 14.08 -1.91
CA ARG A 271 -0.40 13.11 -2.91
C ARG A 271 0.15 11.70 -2.75
N ALA A 272 1.17 11.50 -1.92
CA ALA A 272 1.84 10.21 -1.81
C ALA A 272 2.60 10.04 -0.49
N VAL A 273 2.68 8.79 -0.07
CA VAL A 273 3.58 8.27 0.95
C VAL A 273 4.80 7.67 0.25
N THR A 274 6.00 7.97 0.75
CA THR A 274 7.25 7.34 0.28
C THR A 274 7.90 6.60 1.45
N VAL A 275 8.36 5.38 1.20
CA VAL A 275 9.04 4.52 2.17
C VAL A 275 10.31 3.99 1.52
N GLU A 276 11.45 4.19 2.19
CA GLU A 276 12.71 3.53 1.86
C GLU A 276 12.97 2.39 2.85
N LEU A 277 13.26 1.20 2.31
CA LEU A 277 13.55 -0.05 3.01
C LEU A 277 14.96 -0.56 2.71
#